data_AF-A0A9N9SY96-F1
#
_entry.id   AF-A0A9N9SY96-F1
#
_cell.length_a   1.000
_cell.length_b   1.000
_cell.length_c   1.000
_cell.angle_alpha   90.00
_cell.angle_beta   90.00
_cell.angle_gamma   90.00
#
_symmetry.space_group_name_H-M   'P 1'
#
loop_
_entity.id
_entity.type
_entity.pdbx_description
1 polymer ?
#
loop_
_entity_poly.entity_id
_entity_poly.type
_entity_poly.pdbx_seq_one_letter_code
_entity_poly.pdbx_strand_id
1 'polypeptide(L)'
;MERLGIEESEALNIANQLCQYGYFFPISDSKNLVVKDDSSLYRFQNPYYWPWQNRPPDNVEYAIYLSKRTLRNKQRHGLEDYEIEAMSNLKKNLANKWDFITGQAEEQVKLSKGLKKADKLVSDSQERAYWRVHRPPPGMVSSLEPCPVPTRSWNGSTRTRKKTIEDCRREVELLKKSLSKTRVKVSQALESMVQHVEIYMEYDPLITPTQPSNPWVSEDLTYWQLNSPLAYRLWILARSMAILKLLTAAVKSLVVVKLN
;
A
#
# COMPACT_ATOMS: atom_id res chain seq x y z
N MET A 1 14.72 -8.63 11.30
CA MET A 1 15.29 -9.89 10.78
C MET A 1 14.89 -11.07 11.67
N GLU A 2 15.55 -11.32 12.81
CA GLU A 2 15.30 -12.51 13.65
C GLU A 2 13.83 -12.72 14.06
N ARG A 3 13.16 -11.66 14.54
CA ARG A 3 11.77 -11.75 15.01
C ARG A 3 10.78 -12.14 13.91
N LEU A 4 11.05 -11.74 12.67
CA LEU A 4 10.15 -11.91 11.53
C LEU A 4 10.61 -13.02 10.56
N GLY A 5 11.85 -13.52 10.70
CA GLY A 5 12.40 -14.54 9.80
C GLY A 5 12.61 -14.07 8.36
N ILE A 6 12.96 -12.80 8.16
CA ILE A 6 13.08 -12.14 6.84
C ILE A 6 14.51 -11.68 6.54
N GLU A 7 14.79 -11.48 5.25
CA GLU A 7 16.05 -10.93 4.74
C GLU A 7 16.28 -9.49 5.24
N GLU A 8 17.55 -9.06 5.24
CA GLU A 8 17.97 -7.72 5.63
C GLU A 8 17.33 -6.62 4.77
N SER A 9 17.30 -6.80 3.44
CA SER A 9 16.71 -5.86 2.49
C SER A 9 15.22 -5.64 2.76
N GLU A 10 14.48 -6.73 3.00
CA GLU A 10 13.06 -6.70 3.37
C GLU A 10 12.84 -6.08 4.76
N ALA A 11 13.67 -6.43 5.74
CA ALA A 11 13.61 -5.85 7.08
C ALA A 11 13.80 -4.34 7.07
N LEU A 12 14.78 -3.85 6.30
CA LEU A 12 15.04 -2.42 6.14
C LEU A 12 13.86 -1.73 5.45
N ASN A 13 13.26 -2.35 4.43
CA ASN A 13 12.07 -1.82 3.77
C ASN A 13 10.88 -1.67 4.73
N ILE A 14 10.59 -2.70 5.55
CA ILE A 14 9.52 -2.64 6.55
C ILE A 14 9.82 -1.56 7.60
N ALA A 15 11.06 -1.48 8.08
CA ALA A 15 11.47 -0.47 9.05
C ALA A 15 11.30 0.95 8.48
N ASN A 16 11.68 1.17 7.21
CA ASN A 16 11.46 2.43 6.51
C ASN A 16 9.98 2.79 6.44
N GLN A 17 9.11 1.85 6.07
CA GLN A 17 7.67 2.09 6.05
C GLN A 17 7.15 2.50 7.43
N LEU A 18 7.52 1.77 8.50
CA LEU A 18 7.10 2.12 9.86
C LEU A 18 7.59 3.51 10.31
N CYS A 19 8.81 3.89 9.92
CA CYS A 19 9.34 5.23 10.17
C CYS A 19 8.57 6.31 9.41
N GLN A 20 8.23 6.05 8.14
CA GLN A 20 7.48 6.97 7.29
C GLN A 20 6.03 7.18 7.77
N TYR A 21 5.40 6.12 8.30
CA TYR A 21 4.08 6.21 8.95
C TYR A 21 4.13 6.86 10.34
N GLY A 22 5.32 7.16 10.85
CA GLY A 22 5.50 7.88 12.11
C GLY A 22 5.37 7.02 13.37
N TYR A 23 5.51 5.69 13.30
CA TYR A 23 5.52 4.85 14.51
C TYR A 23 6.78 5.04 15.36
N PHE A 24 7.88 5.42 14.71
CA PHE A 24 9.10 5.89 15.34
C PHE A 24 9.79 6.87 14.39
N PHE A 25 10.73 7.66 14.91
CA PHE A 25 11.40 8.70 14.13
C PHE A 25 12.86 8.87 14.56
N PRO A 26 13.75 9.33 13.66
CA PRO A 26 15.14 9.60 14.00
C PRO A 26 15.23 10.79 14.97
N ILE A 27 16.10 10.68 15.97
CA ILE A 27 16.36 11.75 16.94
C ILE A 27 17.19 12.87 16.30
N SER A 28 17.98 12.56 15.27
CA SER A 28 18.66 13.58 14.45
C SER A 28 17.64 14.48 13.77
N ASP A 29 17.98 15.76 13.58
CA ASP A 29 17.11 16.73 12.89
C ASP A 29 17.07 16.52 11.35
N SER A 30 17.25 15.27 10.91
CA SER A 30 17.13 14.88 9.50
C SER A 30 15.68 15.03 9.06
N LYS A 31 15.48 15.76 7.95
CA LYS A 31 14.16 15.96 7.34
C LYS A 31 13.59 14.65 6.73
N ASN A 32 14.44 13.67 6.48
CA ASN A 32 14.08 12.41 5.86
C ASN A 32 13.73 11.37 6.93
N LEU A 33 12.53 10.81 6.84
CA LEU A 33 12.07 9.69 7.67
C LEU A 33 12.57 8.37 7.07
N VAL A 34 13.86 8.11 7.27
CA VAL A 34 14.54 6.92 6.74
C VAL A 34 15.33 6.24 7.86
N VAL A 35 15.26 4.91 7.86
CA VAL A 35 16.05 4.03 8.73
C VAL A 35 17.41 3.83 8.10
N LYS A 36 18.45 4.08 8.90
CA LYS A 36 19.85 3.88 8.53
C LYS A 36 20.41 2.73 9.33
N ASP A 37 21.27 1.94 8.69
CA ASP A 37 22.05 0.89 9.35
C ASP A 37 23.34 1.44 9.98
N ASP A 38 23.24 2.60 10.63
CA ASP A 38 24.34 3.24 11.35
C ASP A 38 24.00 3.34 12.85
N SER A 39 24.84 4.04 13.62
CA SER A 39 24.56 4.30 15.04
C SER A 39 23.52 5.41 15.26
N SER A 40 22.67 5.73 14.27
CA SER A 40 21.60 6.73 14.42
C SER A 40 20.60 6.27 15.46
N LEU A 41 20.19 7.21 16.32
CA LEU A 41 19.24 6.93 17.37
C LEU A 41 17.81 7.23 16.88
N TYR A 42 16.90 6.33 17.22
CA TYR A 42 15.48 6.45 16.92
C TYR A 42 14.66 6.48 18.22
N ARG A 43 13.46 7.05 18.14
CA ARG A 43 12.52 7.10 19.26
C ARG A 43 11.14 6.64 18.81
N PHE A 44 10.51 5.78 19.61
CA PHE A 44 9.12 5.40 19.42
C PHE A 44 8.18 6.60 19.61
N GLN A 45 7.23 6.71 18.69
CA GLN A 45 6.18 7.71 18.73
C GLN A 45 5.18 7.37 19.83
N ASN A 46 4.68 8.39 20.54
CA ASN A 46 3.60 8.22 21.49
C ASN A 46 2.34 7.72 20.75
N PRO A 47 1.66 6.67 21.24
CA PRO A 47 0.41 6.21 20.64
C PRO A 47 -0.55 7.33 20.28
N TYR A 48 -0.71 8.37 21.11
CA TYR A 48 -1.57 9.52 20.79
C TYR A 48 -1.39 10.08 19.35
N TYR A 49 -0.17 10.02 18.80
CA TYR A 49 0.21 10.52 17.49
C TYR A 49 0.26 9.47 16.37
N TRP A 50 -0.07 8.20 16.63
CA TRP A 50 -0.04 7.18 15.58
C TRP A 50 -1.21 7.36 14.58
N PRO A 51 -1.04 6.88 13.35
CA PRO A 51 -1.99 7.11 12.26
C PRO A 51 -3.33 6.35 12.36
N TRP A 52 -3.55 5.48 13.37
CA TRP A 52 -4.73 4.60 13.43
C TRP A 52 -6.06 5.35 13.53
N GLN A 53 -6.05 6.61 13.99
CA GLN A 53 -7.28 7.38 14.14
C GLN A 53 -7.88 7.80 12.79
N ASN A 54 -7.11 7.70 11.70
CA ASN A 54 -7.53 8.01 10.32
C ASN A 54 -8.29 9.34 10.18
N ARG A 55 -8.05 10.26 11.13
CA ARG A 55 -8.57 11.62 11.13
C ARG A 55 -7.45 12.49 10.59
N PRO A 56 -7.65 13.20 9.48
CA PRO A 56 -6.67 14.19 9.05
C PRO A 56 -6.53 15.23 10.17
N PRO A 57 -5.31 15.63 10.55
CA PRO A 57 -5.12 16.64 11.60
C PRO A 57 -5.84 17.92 11.25
N ASP A 58 -6.47 18.52 12.26
CA ASP A 58 -7.19 19.78 12.10
C ASP A 58 -6.20 20.91 11.78
N ASN A 59 -6.60 21.79 10.87
CA ASN A 59 -5.85 23.01 10.56
C ASN A 59 -5.72 23.91 11.80
N VAL A 60 -6.67 23.85 12.75
CA VAL A 60 -6.57 24.53 14.04
C VAL A 60 -5.40 24.00 14.87
N GLU A 61 -5.26 22.68 14.98
CA GLU A 61 -4.16 22.04 15.73
C GLU A 61 -2.80 22.39 15.10
N TYR A 62 -2.72 22.39 13.77
CA TYR A 62 -1.49 22.78 13.08
C TYR A 62 -1.12 24.24 13.32
N ALA A 63 -2.12 25.14 13.29
CA ALA A 63 -1.92 26.56 13.60
C ALA A 63 -1.44 26.78 15.05
N ILE A 64 -1.97 26.03 16.01
CA ILE A 64 -1.52 26.05 17.41
C ILE A 64 -0.06 25.60 17.50
N TYR A 65 0.31 24.50 16.85
CA TYR A 65 1.68 23.99 16.83
C TYR A 65 2.68 25.02 16.27
N LEU A 66 2.40 25.60 15.11
CA LEU A 66 3.27 26.60 14.52
C LEU A 66 3.35 27.85 15.41
N SER A 67 2.24 28.25 16.06
CA SER A 67 2.19 29.45 16.91
C SER A 67 2.99 29.24 18.20
N LYS A 68 2.94 28.03 18.77
CA LYS A 68 3.78 27.64 19.90
C LYS A 68 5.27 27.74 19.58
N ARG A 69 5.67 27.43 18.33
CA ARG A 69 7.07 27.51 17.89
C ARG A 69 7.56 28.95 17.72
N THR A 70 6.71 29.88 17.27
CA THR A 70 7.10 31.30 17.14
C THR A 70 7.31 31.98 18.49
N LEU A 71 6.65 31.51 19.55
CA LEU A 71 6.82 31.99 20.92
C LEU A 71 8.08 31.47 21.64
N ARG A 72 8.92 30.70 20.94
CA ARG A 72 10.12 30.06 21.49
C ARG A 72 11.41 30.56 20.81
N ASN A 73 12.55 30.08 21.30
CA ASN A 73 13.85 30.47 20.77
C ASN A 73 13.97 30.12 19.27
N LYS A 74 14.18 31.16 18.45
CA LYS A 74 14.26 31.09 16.98
C LYS A 74 15.38 30.19 16.47
N GLN A 75 16.52 30.09 17.16
CA GLN A 75 17.63 29.24 16.70
C GLN A 75 17.31 27.74 16.75
N ARG A 76 16.41 27.33 17.66
CA ARG A 76 16.07 25.91 17.88
C ARG A 76 14.68 25.54 17.39
N HIS A 77 13.75 26.49 17.38
CA HIS A 77 12.34 26.27 17.03
C HIS A 77 11.86 27.15 15.87
N GLY A 78 12.78 27.85 15.19
CA GLY A 78 12.47 28.65 14.02
C GLY A 78 11.68 27.86 12.99
N LEU A 79 10.70 28.51 12.37
CA LEU A 79 9.90 27.94 11.31
C LEU A 79 10.72 27.91 10.02
N GLU A 80 10.53 26.85 9.24
CA GLU A 80 11.07 26.77 7.88
C GLU A 80 10.21 27.60 6.91
N ASP A 81 10.73 27.96 5.73
CA ASP A 81 10.04 28.87 4.79
C ASP A 81 8.64 28.36 4.40
N TYR A 82 8.50 27.05 4.14
CA TYR A 82 7.20 26.44 3.84
C TYR A 82 6.24 26.47 5.04
N GLU A 83 6.76 26.44 6.28
CA GLU A 83 5.97 26.54 7.50
C GLU A 83 5.52 27.98 7.74
N ILE A 84 6.34 28.97 7.38
CA ILE A 84 5.99 30.40 7.42
C ILE A 84 4.86 30.69 6.43
N GLU A 85 4.96 30.16 5.22
CA GLU A 85 3.89 30.29 4.21
C GLU A 85 2.60 29.62 4.68
N ALA A 86 2.68 28.38 5.19
CA ALA A 86 1.54 27.66 5.75
C ALA A 86 0.89 28.44 6.90
N MET A 87 1.70 29.03 7.79
CA MET A 87 1.23 29.87 8.88
C MET A 87 0.46 31.10 8.38
N SER A 88 1.00 31.79 7.37
CA SER A 88 0.35 32.96 6.76
C SER A 88 -1.02 32.59 6.18
N ASN A 89 -1.10 31.44 5.51
CA ASN A 89 -2.35 30.92 4.96
C ASN A 89 -3.35 30.53 6.06
N LEU A 90 -2.90 29.84 7.12
CA LEU A 90 -3.75 29.47 8.26
C LEU A 90 -4.29 30.70 8.99
N LYS A 91 -3.48 31.75 9.19
CA LYS A 91 -3.90 33.00 9.82
C LYS A 91 -5.01 33.70 9.04
N LYS A 92 -4.94 33.68 7.71
CA LYS A 92 -6.00 34.22 6.84
C LYS A 92 -7.27 33.36 6.91
N ASN A 93 -7.13 32.04 6.80
CA ASN A 93 -8.27 31.12 6.73
C ASN A 93 -9.00 30.91 8.07
N LEU A 94 -8.30 31.06 9.19
CA LEU A 94 -8.81 30.86 10.56
C LEU A 94 -8.88 32.16 11.35
N ALA A 95 -9.03 33.31 10.68
CA ALA A 95 -9.01 34.63 11.30
C ALA A 95 -10.02 34.76 12.46
N ASN A 96 -11.22 34.18 12.32
CA ASN A 96 -12.27 34.18 13.34
C ASN A 96 -11.93 33.35 14.59
N LYS A 97 -10.95 32.45 14.51
CA LYS A 97 -10.49 31.60 15.62
C LYS A 97 -9.07 31.96 16.06
N TRP A 98 -8.48 33.02 15.51
CA TRP A 98 -7.07 33.31 15.70
C TRP A 98 -6.72 33.62 17.16
N ASP A 99 -7.56 34.38 17.86
CA ASP A 99 -7.37 34.69 19.28
C ASP A 99 -7.42 33.42 20.15
N PHE A 100 -8.27 32.46 19.80
CA PHE A 100 -8.30 31.15 20.45
C PHE A 100 -7.01 30.37 20.19
N ILE A 101 -6.52 30.35 18.94
CA ILE A 101 -5.30 29.65 18.55
C ILE A 101 -4.08 30.23 19.29
N THR A 102 -3.95 31.55 19.35
CA THR A 102 -2.84 32.21 20.05
C THR A 102 -2.93 31.98 21.55
N GLY A 103 -4.13 32.10 22.14
CA GLY A 103 -4.36 31.82 23.56
C GLY A 103 -3.98 30.38 23.95
N GLN A 104 -4.39 29.40 23.14
CA GLN A 104 -4.02 27.99 23.34
C GLN A 104 -2.50 27.76 23.21
N ALA A 105 -1.85 28.40 22.24
CA ALA A 105 -0.40 28.29 22.08
C ALA A 105 0.36 28.87 23.28
N GLU A 106 -0.04 30.04 23.77
CA GLU A 106 0.56 30.68 24.95
C GLU A 106 0.40 29.84 26.21
N GLU A 107 -0.78 29.26 26.42
CA GLU A 107 -1.07 28.37 27.54
C GLU A 107 -0.17 27.13 27.52
N GLN A 108 -0.05 26.46 26.37
CA GLN A 108 0.84 25.29 26.23
C GLN A 108 2.31 25.65 26.45
N VAL A 109 2.77 26.83 25.98
CA VAL A 109 4.14 27.30 26.26
C VAL A 109 4.32 27.54 27.76
N LYS A 110 3.33 28.12 28.45
CA LYS A 110 3.37 28.36 29.89
C LYS A 110 3.46 27.05 30.67
N LEU A 111 2.64 26.05 30.35
CA LEU A 111 2.68 24.72 30.96
C LEU A 111 4.05 24.05 30.73
N SER A 112 4.63 24.20 29.54
CA SER A 112 5.95 23.61 29.21
C SER A 112 7.11 24.16 30.04
N LYS A 113 6.96 25.34 30.69
CA LYS A 113 7.99 25.93 31.56
C LYS A 113 8.13 25.19 32.88
N GLY A 114 7.07 24.51 33.34
CA GLY A 114 7.09 23.70 34.56
C GLY A 114 7.68 22.30 34.37
N LEU A 115 7.92 21.88 33.13
CA LEU A 115 8.45 20.54 32.82
C LEU A 115 9.98 20.50 32.93
N LYS A 116 10.52 19.32 33.24
CA LYS A 116 11.96 19.08 33.21
C LYS A 116 12.49 19.23 31.78
N LYS A 117 13.75 19.63 31.66
CA LYS A 117 14.41 19.85 30.36
C LYS A 117 14.35 18.62 29.43
N ALA A 118 14.51 17.42 29.99
CA ALA A 118 14.45 16.16 29.24
C ALA A 118 13.04 15.90 28.71
N ASP A 119 12.01 16.04 29.55
CA ASP A 119 10.60 15.83 29.17
C ASP A 119 10.16 16.81 28.10
N LYS A 120 10.60 18.07 28.20
CA LYS A 120 10.34 19.09 27.18
C LYS A 120 10.95 18.72 25.84
N LEU A 121 12.21 18.25 25.81
CA LEU A 121 12.86 17.78 24.59
C LEU A 121 12.10 16.60 23.97
N VAL A 122 11.64 15.66 24.81
CA VAL A 122 10.87 14.50 24.34
C VAL A 122 9.55 14.97 23.73
N SER A 123 8.75 15.75 24.46
CA SER A 123 7.47 16.26 23.97
C SER A 123 7.62 17.04 22.67
N ASP A 124 8.62 17.92 22.58
CA ASP A 124 8.90 18.71 21.37
C ASP A 124 9.22 17.80 20.17
N SER A 125 10.04 16.77 20.38
CA SER A 125 10.44 15.85 19.31
C SER A 125 9.29 14.98 18.81
N GLN A 126 8.42 14.51 19.72
CA GLN A 126 7.26 13.67 19.41
C GLN A 126 6.26 14.43 18.53
N GLU A 127 5.90 15.66 18.96
CA GLU A 127 4.98 16.52 18.23
C GLU A 127 5.57 16.98 16.88
N ARG A 128 6.87 17.29 16.82
CA ARG A 128 7.54 17.63 15.56
C ARG A 128 7.51 16.46 14.57
N ALA A 129 7.78 15.24 15.05
CA ALA A 129 7.73 14.05 14.21
C ALA A 129 6.31 13.78 13.66
N TYR A 130 5.28 14.00 14.47
CA TYR A 130 3.89 13.91 14.03
C TYR A 130 3.59 14.87 12.87
N TRP A 131 3.94 16.15 13.01
CA TRP A 131 3.67 17.13 11.96
C TRP A 131 4.49 16.89 10.70
N ARG A 132 5.70 16.31 10.79
CA ARG A 132 6.48 15.92 9.60
C ARG A 132 5.79 14.86 8.75
N VAL A 133 5.07 13.93 9.37
CA VAL A 133 4.33 12.88 8.65
C VAL A 133 3.07 13.46 8.00
N HIS A 134 2.36 14.34 8.72
CA HIS A 134 1.06 14.88 8.27
C HIS A 134 1.14 16.15 7.41
N ARG A 135 2.25 16.89 7.49
CA ARG A 135 2.56 18.10 6.72
C ARG A 135 4.02 18.02 6.26
N PRO A 136 4.35 17.06 5.37
CA PRO A 136 5.72 16.88 4.91
C PRO A 136 6.21 18.10 4.12
N PRO A 137 7.53 18.37 4.13
CA PRO A 137 8.11 19.43 3.32
C PRO A 137 7.75 19.29 1.83
N PRO A 138 7.63 20.40 1.08
CA PRO A 138 7.38 20.34 -0.36
C PRO A 138 8.40 19.44 -1.08
N GLY A 139 7.92 18.55 -1.95
CA GLY A 139 8.75 17.58 -2.68
C GLY A 139 8.91 16.21 -1.99
N MET A 140 8.44 16.06 -0.75
CA MET A 140 8.40 14.77 -0.06
C MET A 140 7.03 14.10 -0.25
N VAL A 141 7.03 12.81 -0.58
CA VAL A 141 5.79 12.01 -0.74
C VAL A 141 5.16 11.79 0.63
N SER A 142 3.86 12.07 0.75
CA SER A 142 3.09 11.77 1.95
C SER A 142 2.68 10.30 1.95
N SER A 143 3.20 9.52 2.90
CA SER A 143 2.78 8.12 3.07
C SER A 143 1.32 7.97 3.52
N LEU A 144 0.68 9.07 3.92
CA LEU A 144 -0.73 9.14 4.34
C LEU A 144 -1.66 9.68 3.25
N GLU A 145 -1.17 9.83 2.01
CA GLU A 145 -2.03 10.27 0.89
C GLU A 145 -3.19 9.27 0.69
N PRO A 146 -4.45 9.72 0.77
CA PRO A 146 -5.59 8.85 0.49
C PRO A 146 -5.55 8.37 -0.96
N CYS A 147 -5.80 7.08 -1.18
CA CYS A 147 -6.00 6.57 -2.53
C CYS A 147 -7.13 7.37 -3.22
N PRO A 148 -6.93 7.83 -4.47
CA PRO A 148 -7.94 8.60 -5.20
C PRO A 148 -9.23 7.81 -5.45
N VAL A 149 -9.19 6.48 -5.29
CA VAL A 149 -10.38 5.61 -5.34
C VAL A 149 -10.96 5.48 -3.93
N PRO A 150 -12.17 6.00 -3.65
CA PRO A 150 -12.78 5.86 -2.35
C PRO A 150 -13.11 4.38 -2.08
N THR A 151 -12.36 3.74 -1.20
CA THR A 151 -12.78 2.46 -0.64
C THR A 151 -14.02 2.71 0.21
N ARG A 152 -15.15 2.06 -0.14
CA ARG A 152 -16.45 2.17 0.56
C ARG A 152 -16.39 1.94 2.08
N SER A 153 -15.28 1.43 2.59
CA SER A 153 -14.98 1.14 4.00
C SER A 153 -14.23 2.24 4.75
N TRP A 154 -13.57 3.19 4.07
CA TRP A 154 -12.64 4.13 4.73
C TRP A 154 -13.33 5.31 5.42
N ASN A 155 -14.48 5.72 4.89
CA ASN A 155 -15.21 6.90 5.35
C ASN A 155 -16.11 6.62 6.56
N GLY A 156 -15.65 5.84 7.56
CA GLY A 156 -16.34 5.68 8.87
C GLY A 156 -17.83 5.31 8.79
N SER A 157 -18.29 4.90 7.63
CA SER A 157 -19.69 4.72 7.26
C SER A 157 -19.99 3.25 7.02
N THR A 158 -19.25 2.38 7.69
CA THR A 158 -19.89 1.22 8.33
C THR A 158 -20.72 1.72 9.51
N ARG A 159 -21.67 2.62 9.24
CA ARG A 159 -22.91 2.58 10.01
C ARG A 159 -23.39 1.16 9.82
N THR A 160 -23.46 0.39 10.89
CA THR A 160 -24.13 -0.92 10.93
C THR A 160 -25.59 -0.69 10.59
N ARG A 161 -25.87 -0.46 9.31
CA ARG A 161 -27.23 -0.25 8.81
C ARG A 161 -27.92 -1.59 9.05
N LYS A 162 -29.01 -1.55 9.80
CA LYS A 162 -29.86 -2.72 9.99
C LYS A 162 -30.24 -3.24 8.61
N LYS A 163 -29.99 -4.53 8.37
CA LYS A 163 -30.38 -5.20 7.11
C LYS A 163 -31.88 -5.00 6.92
N THR A 164 -32.30 -4.60 5.72
CA THR A 164 -33.73 -4.52 5.42
C THR A 164 -34.26 -5.89 4.98
N ILE A 165 -35.59 -6.01 4.87
CA ILE A 165 -36.23 -7.25 4.41
C ILE A 165 -35.78 -7.58 2.98
N GLU A 166 -35.57 -6.57 2.14
CA GLU A 166 -35.07 -6.73 0.77
C GLU A 166 -33.65 -7.27 0.74
N ASP A 167 -32.79 -6.84 1.67
CA ASP A 167 -31.43 -7.37 1.80
C ASP A 167 -31.46 -8.85 2.18
N CYS A 168 -32.32 -9.23 3.14
CA CYS A 168 -32.50 -10.62 3.54
C CYS A 168 -33.05 -11.47 2.38
N ARG A 169 -34.02 -10.96 1.61
CA ARG A 169 -34.55 -11.65 0.42
C ARG A 169 -33.46 -11.88 -0.63
N ARG A 170 -32.63 -10.86 -0.90
CA ARG A 170 -31.50 -10.96 -1.82
C ARG A 170 -30.46 -11.98 -1.34
N GLU A 171 -30.16 -12.00 -0.04
CA GLU A 171 -29.25 -12.97 0.58
C GLU A 171 -29.79 -14.40 0.42
N VAL A 172 -31.08 -14.63 0.66
CA VAL A 172 -31.72 -15.94 0.44
C VAL A 172 -31.64 -16.36 -1.03
N GLU A 173 -31.88 -15.46 -1.97
CA GLU A 173 -31.77 -15.76 -3.41
C GLU A 173 -30.33 -16.13 -3.79
N LEU A 174 -29.34 -15.37 -3.31
CA LEU A 174 -27.92 -15.65 -3.53
C LEU A 174 -27.51 -17.01 -2.96
N LEU A 175 -27.97 -17.35 -1.77
CA LEU A 175 -27.69 -18.64 -1.13
C LEU A 175 -28.35 -19.79 -1.90
N LYS A 176 -29.61 -19.63 -2.34
CA LYS A 176 -30.28 -20.63 -3.21
C LYS A 176 -29.52 -20.85 -4.50
N LYS A 177 -29.08 -19.77 -5.16
CA LYS A 177 -28.25 -19.85 -6.38
C LYS A 177 -26.88 -20.48 -6.12
N SER A 178 -26.30 -20.25 -4.94
CA SER A 178 -25.02 -20.87 -4.55
C SER A 178 -25.17 -22.37 -4.29
N LEU A 179 -26.30 -22.80 -3.74
CA LEU A 179 -26.58 -24.21 -3.45
C LEU A 179 -26.74 -25.03 -4.73
N SER A 180 -27.33 -24.46 -5.78
CA SER A 180 -27.51 -25.14 -7.07
C SER A 180 -26.23 -25.25 -7.92
N LYS A 181 -25.12 -24.62 -7.52
CA LYS A 181 -23.84 -24.75 -8.22
C LYS A 181 -23.21 -26.12 -7.94
N THR A 182 -22.99 -26.89 -9.00
CA THR A 182 -22.15 -28.10 -8.96
C THR A 182 -20.73 -27.73 -8.52
N ARG A 183 -20.19 -28.48 -7.56
CA ARG A 183 -18.82 -28.30 -7.05
C ARG A 183 -18.04 -29.59 -7.26
N VAL A 184 -16.76 -29.45 -7.59
CA VAL A 184 -15.79 -30.55 -7.61
C VAL A 184 -15.12 -30.67 -6.25
N LYS A 185 -14.59 -31.86 -5.92
CA LYS A 185 -13.77 -32.03 -4.72
C LYS A 185 -12.50 -31.17 -4.83
N VAL A 186 -12.08 -30.58 -3.72
CA VAL A 186 -10.86 -29.74 -3.68
C VAL A 186 -9.63 -30.53 -4.16
N SER A 187 -9.52 -31.80 -3.78
CA SER A 187 -8.43 -32.67 -4.25
C SER A 187 -8.38 -32.78 -5.78
N GLN A 188 -9.54 -33.00 -6.42
CA GLN A 188 -9.65 -33.09 -7.88
C GLN A 188 -9.38 -31.75 -8.58
N ALA A 189 -9.84 -30.64 -7.98
CA ALA A 189 -9.54 -29.31 -8.50
C ALA A 189 -8.04 -29.00 -8.43
N LEU A 190 -7.39 -29.33 -7.31
CA LEU A 190 -5.95 -29.13 -7.12
C LEU A 190 -5.13 -30.01 -8.06
N GLU A 191 -5.47 -31.29 -8.25
CA GLU A 191 -4.82 -32.15 -9.24
C GLU A 191 -4.90 -31.56 -10.65
N SER A 192 -6.09 -31.08 -11.06
CA SER A 192 -6.24 -30.42 -12.36
C SER A 192 -5.43 -29.13 -12.48
N MET A 193 -5.31 -28.35 -11.40
CA MET A 193 -4.48 -27.13 -11.38
C MET A 193 -2.98 -27.46 -11.47
N VAL A 194 -2.52 -28.46 -10.74
CA VAL A 194 -1.12 -28.91 -10.80
C VAL A 194 -0.79 -29.40 -12.21
N GLN A 195 -1.62 -30.25 -12.80
CA GLN A 195 -1.46 -30.71 -14.18
C GLN A 195 -1.43 -29.54 -15.17
N HIS A 196 -2.30 -28.53 -14.98
CA HIS A 196 -2.29 -27.34 -15.82
C HIS A 196 -0.95 -26.58 -15.72
N VAL A 197 -0.45 -26.35 -14.51
CA VAL A 197 0.84 -25.69 -14.30
C VAL A 197 1.97 -26.51 -14.93
N GLU A 198 2.01 -27.83 -14.73
CA GLU A 198 3.02 -28.72 -15.32
C GLU A 198 3.04 -28.66 -16.86
N ILE A 199 1.87 -28.64 -17.50
CA ILE A 199 1.75 -28.56 -18.97
C ILE A 199 2.29 -27.24 -19.51
N TYR A 200 2.06 -26.13 -18.80
CA TYR A 200 2.39 -24.78 -19.28
C TYR A 200 3.70 -24.21 -18.73
N MET A 201 4.36 -24.89 -17.79
CA MET A 201 5.61 -24.44 -17.16
C MET A 201 6.74 -24.23 -18.17
N GLU A 202 6.82 -25.08 -19.20
CA GLU A 202 7.82 -24.95 -20.29
C GLU A 202 7.61 -23.70 -21.16
N TYR A 203 6.41 -23.13 -21.14
CA TYR A 203 6.02 -21.95 -21.93
C TYR A 203 6.01 -20.66 -21.11
N ASP A 204 6.27 -20.72 -19.80
CA ASP A 204 6.33 -19.54 -18.93
C ASP A 204 7.74 -18.92 -18.97
N PRO A 205 7.92 -17.71 -19.55
CA PRO A 205 9.22 -17.06 -19.64
C PRO A 205 9.83 -16.64 -18.30
N LEU A 206 9.04 -16.60 -17.22
CA LEU A 206 9.52 -16.28 -15.87
C LEU A 206 10.16 -17.49 -15.17
N ILE A 207 9.78 -18.71 -15.58
CA ILE A 207 10.27 -19.96 -15.00
C ILE A 207 11.30 -20.62 -15.93
N THR A 208 10.94 -20.77 -17.21
CA THR A 208 11.75 -21.46 -18.21
C THR A 208 12.35 -20.44 -19.19
N PRO A 209 13.67 -20.43 -19.41
CA PRO A 209 14.30 -19.52 -20.37
C PRO A 209 13.75 -19.70 -21.79
N THR A 210 13.28 -18.60 -22.39
CA THR A 210 12.80 -18.59 -23.77
C THR A 210 13.94 -18.71 -24.78
N GLN A 211 13.70 -19.43 -25.88
CA GLN A 211 14.67 -19.62 -26.96
C GLN A 211 14.35 -18.73 -28.17
N PRO A 212 15.31 -17.99 -28.75
CA PRO A 212 16.75 -18.04 -28.47
C PRO A 212 17.17 -17.27 -27.20
N SER A 213 16.42 -16.26 -26.79
CA SER A 213 16.65 -15.51 -25.55
C SER A 213 15.37 -14.78 -25.11
N ASN A 214 15.37 -14.20 -23.90
CA ASN A 214 14.27 -13.34 -23.43
C ASN A 214 14.50 -11.89 -23.92
N PRO A 215 13.62 -11.35 -24.78
CA PRO A 215 13.81 -10.01 -25.37
C PRO A 215 13.95 -8.88 -24.34
N TRP A 216 13.34 -9.03 -23.16
CA TRP A 216 13.41 -8.02 -22.09
C TRP A 216 14.77 -7.98 -21.37
N VAL A 217 15.63 -8.96 -21.60
CA VAL A 217 16.95 -9.08 -20.95
C VAL A 217 18.08 -8.94 -21.97
N SER A 218 17.92 -9.55 -23.15
CA SER A 218 18.95 -9.59 -24.19
C SER A 218 18.84 -8.49 -25.23
N GLU A 219 17.74 -7.71 -25.23
CA GLU A 219 17.39 -6.74 -26.27
C GLU A 219 17.30 -7.37 -27.69
N ASP A 220 17.17 -8.70 -27.78
CA ASP A 220 17.03 -9.46 -29.03
C ASP A 220 15.55 -9.75 -29.33
N LEU A 221 15.05 -9.17 -30.42
CA LEU A 221 13.66 -9.29 -30.86
C LEU A 221 13.35 -10.60 -31.59
N THR A 222 14.35 -11.47 -31.83
CA THR A 222 14.21 -12.72 -32.60
C THR A 222 13.10 -13.61 -32.03
N TYR A 223 12.97 -13.72 -30.70
CA TYR A 223 11.90 -14.49 -30.07
C TYR A 223 10.50 -14.01 -30.46
N TRP A 224 10.26 -12.69 -30.49
CA TRP A 224 8.95 -12.13 -30.90
C TRP A 224 8.70 -12.28 -32.39
N GLN A 225 9.74 -12.18 -33.22
CA GLN A 225 9.63 -12.39 -34.66
C GLN A 225 9.23 -13.84 -34.98
N LEU A 226 9.84 -14.82 -34.30
CA LEU A 226 9.51 -16.25 -34.43
C LEU A 226 8.09 -16.57 -33.95
N ASN A 227 7.63 -15.90 -32.88
CA ASN A 227 6.29 -16.07 -32.31
C ASN A 227 5.26 -15.07 -32.87
N SER A 228 5.57 -14.41 -33.98
CA SER A 228 4.64 -13.49 -34.65
C SER A 228 3.34 -14.23 -35.03
N PRO A 229 2.16 -13.58 -34.93
CA PRO A 229 0.86 -14.21 -35.21
C PRO A 229 0.75 -14.91 -36.56
N LEU A 230 1.52 -14.47 -37.56
CA LEU A 230 1.56 -15.09 -38.90
C LEU A 230 2.32 -16.42 -38.92
N ALA A 231 3.40 -16.54 -38.13
CA ALA A 231 4.18 -17.77 -37.99
C ALA A 231 3.46 -18.79 -37.08
N TYR A 232 2.83 -18.31 -36.00
CA TYR A 232 2.11 -19.15 -35.03
C TYR A 232 0.84 -19.80 -35.62
N ARG A 233 0.15 -19.12 -36.55
CA ARG A 233 -1.00 -19.70 -37.28
C ARG A 233 -0.63 -20.90 -38.13
N LEU A 234 0.51 -20.87 -38.83
CA LEU A 234 0.99 -22.01 -39.63
C LEU A 234 1.40 -23.18 -38.73
N TRP A 235 1.99 -22.90 -37.56
CA TRP A 235 2.42 -23.91 -36.60
C TRP A 235 1.24 -24.57 -35.87
N ILE A 236 0.24 -23.80 -35.43
CA ILE A 236 -1.01 -24.33 -34.87
C ILE A 236 -1.80 -25.09 -35.91
N LEU A 237 -1.92 -24.62 -37.16
CA LEU A 237 -2.62 -25.36 -38.22
C LEU A 237 -1.95 -26.71 -38.51
N ALA A 238 -0.63 -26.79 -38.45
CA ALA A 238 0.10 -28.06 -38.58
C ALA A 238 -0.16 -29.01 -37.39
N ARG A 239 -0.19 -28.49 -36.15
CA ARG A 239 -0.37 -29.29 -34.92
C ARG A 239 -1.84 -29.65 -34.64
N SER A 240 -2.78 -28.77 -35.00
CA SER A 240 -4.23 -29.01 -34.91
C SER A 240 -4.71 -30.00 -35.97
N MET A 241 -4.12 -30.00 -37.18
CA MET A 241 -4.38 -31.06 -38.16
C MET A 241 -3.92 -32.45 -37.69
N ALA A 242 -2.87 -32.55 -36.87
CA ALA A 242 -2.46 -33.82 -36.27
C ALA A 242 -3.45 -34.31 -35.20
N ILE A 243 -3.94 -33.42 -34.33
CA ILE A 243 -4.97 -33.73 -33.33
C ILE A 243 -6.30 -34.10 -34.00
N LEU A 244 -6.69 -33.38 -35.05
CA LEU A 244 -7.90 -33.68 -35.83
C LEU A 244 -7.77 -35.03 -36.56
N LYS A 245 -6.59 -35.38 -37.11
CA LYS A 245 -6.32 -36.69 -37.72
C LYS A 245 -6.37 -37.83 -36.68
N LEU A 246 -5.84 -37.62 -35.48
CA LEU A 246 -5.92 -38.59 -34.37
C LEU A 246 -7.36 -38.81 -33.89
N LEU A 247 -8.14 -37.74 -33.73
CA LEU A 247 -9.56 -37.82 -33.39
C LEU A 247 -10.38 -38.49 -34.51
N THR A 248 -10.08 -38.19 -35.78
CA THR A 248 -10.77 -38.81 -36.93
C THR A 248 -10.43 -40.30 -37.07
N ALA A 249 -9.18 -40.69 -36.78
CA ALA A 249 -8.77 -42.10 -36.75
C ALA A 249 -9.45 -42.86 -35.61
N ALA A 250 -9.52 -42.28 -34.40
CA ALA A 250 -10.20 -42.88 -33.26
C ALA A 250 -11.71 -43.07 -33.50
N VAL A 251 -12.37 -42.10 -34.13
CA VAL A 251 -13.80 -42.20 -34.50
C VAL A 251 -14.02 -43.28 -35.58
N LYS A 252 -13.15 -43.39 -36.59
CA LYS A 252 -13.23 -44.45 -37.61
C LYS A 252 -13.03 -45.86 -37.02
N SER A 253 -12.09 -46.03 -36.09
CA SER A 253 -11.88 -47.30 -35.40
C SER A 253 -13.07 -47.70 -34.53
N LEU A 254 -13.76 -46.75 -33.89
CA LEU A 254 -14.99 -47.01 -33.13
C LEU A 254 -16.20 -47.40 -34.01
N VAL A 255 -16.27 -46.90 -35.25
CA VAL A 255 -17.34 -47.25 -36.20
C VAL A 255 -17.13 -48.65 -36.79
N VAL A 256 -15.88 -49.05 -37.03
CA VAL A 256 -15.56 -50.40 -37.55
C VAL A 256 -15.80 -51.50 -36.51
N VAL A 257 -15.60 -51.23 -35.21
CA VAL A 257 -15.86 -52.20 -34.13
C VAL A 257 -17.36 -52.40 -33.86
N LYS A 258 -18.23 -51.52 -34.37
CA LYS A 258 -19.70 -51.64 -34.21
C LYS A 258 -20.42 -52.30 -35.40
N LEU A 259 -19.69 -52.68 -36.44
CA LEU A 259 -20.24 -53.24 -37.69
C LEU A 259 -19.77 -54.68 -38.00
N ASN A 260 -19.11 -55.36 -37.06
CA ASN A 260 -18.82 -56.80 -37.11
C ASN A 260 -19.48 -57.52 -35.94
#